data_AF-A0AAN9FZV7-F1
#
_entry.id   AF-A0AAN9FZV7-F1
#
_cell.length_a   1.000
_cell.length_b   1.000
_cell.length_c   1.000
_cell.angle_alpha   90.00
_cell.angle_beta   90.00
_cell.angle_gamma   90.00
#
_symmetry.space_group_name_H-M   'P 1'
#
loop_
_entity.id
_entity.type
_entity.pdbx_description
1 polymer ?
#
loop_
_entity_poly.entity_id
_entity_poly.type
_entity_poly.pdbx_seq_one_letter_code
_entity_poly.pdbx_strand_id
1 'polypeptide(L)'
;MWQLSEGKYGCSVPVDLMLDLAEEHGVSLDLQEFEQRLQHVKEQQSHVPLIEEGVISQRCYESLQKQGVTATDDSFKYQYSSSESGYDFSECQDLACRVVGLIKGQEVTAAAREGSKVAVILDRTCFYAEGGGQVADRGRLVCQGGQFAVEDVQEYNGYVIHLGTLVSGSLVPGDIIHPVVSQEERVACMRNHTATHLLQAALRQHLGASVMQQGSNVRSDRLSFDFLCLEKLTKETVKEIESSVRQFVRQGHEVCRRQMSLQEALNSKEIVTVPNEEYPPEVTLVQIGDLEDAVSGELCGGTHVLNTGDIEDFCITRVSSVSQGVRRVFGVTGHTAAGAHENGTWLMELCQEFSDLVASQSCSAAELTEKSQRIKQMLDTELLPHYVRDHGSSVVETLAQYVAATANRERQAQMRRTVEDLLRCSSHAPFVVHSTKFDGKQMIKALSSLEAGKPVALVSCEKKSAVVVMVLPKEQPADKIQTMLTEAIGGSHQLKVKSTVNDYGTKLVQVTVKGTDLSDWLEHKVTDVMTSLSR
;
A
#
# COMPACT_ATOMS: atom_id res chain seq x y z
N MET A 1 -6.87 0.01 34.55
CA MET A 1 -8.03 0.12 33.64
C MET A 1 -7.78 1.07 32.49
N TRP A 2 -7.68 2.40 32.71
CA TRP A 2 -7.45 3.40 31.65
C TRP A 2 -6.40 3.05 30.59
N GLN A 3 -5.19 2.66 31.02
CA GLN A 3 -4.13 2.31 30.06
C GLN A 3 -4.40 1.01 29.28
N LEU A 4 -5.20 0.11 29.86
CA LEU A 4 -5.63 -1.13 29.20
C LEU A 4 -6.78 -0.85 28.23
N SER A 5 -7.74 0.02 28.59
CA SER A 5 -8.80 0.45 27.67
C SER A 5 -8.24 1.24 26.47
N GLU A 6 -7.20 2.05 26.67
CA GLU A 6 -6.50 2.79 25.60
C GLU A 6 -5.53 1.92 24.77
N GLY A 7 -5.36 0.65 25.14
CA GLY A 7 -4.45 -0.25 24.44
C GLY A 7 -2.97 0.12 24.53
N LYS A 8 -2.56 0.81 25.60
CA LYS A 8 -1.16 1.21 25.85
C LYS A 8 -0.19 0.02 25.91
N TYR A 9 -0.70 -1.18 26.15
CA TYR A 9 0.06 -2.43 26.23
C TYR A 9 -0.13 -3.33 25.01
N GLY A 10 -0.62 -2.78 23.89
CA GLY A 10 -0.69 -3.46 22.60
C GLY A 10 -2.11 -3.81 22.12
N CYS A 11 -3.11 -3.86 22.99
CA CYS A 11 -4.51 -3.98 22.60
C CYS A 11 -5.42 -3.30 23.62
N SER A 12 -6.45 -2.60 23.14
CA SER A 12 -7.51 -2.08 24.00
C SER A 12 -8.32 -3.26 24.55
N VAL A 13 -8.37 -3.37 25.87
CA VAL A 13 -9.18 -4.39 26.54
C VAL A 13 -10.55 -3.77 26.81
N PRO A 14 -11.66 -4.38 26.35
CA PRO A 14 -13.01 -3.93 26.70
C PRO A 14 -13.19 -3.86 28.21
N VAL A 15 -13.94 -2.86 28.70
CA VAL A 15 -14.19 -2.66 30.13
C VAL A 15 -14.88 -3.89 30.73
N ASP A 16 -15.84 -4.47 30.02
CA ASP A 16 -16.55 -5.67 30.45
C ASP A 16 -15.59 -6.86 30.65
N LEU A 17 -14.65 -7.06 29.72
CA LEU A 17 -13.63 -8.11 29.86
C LEU A 17 -12.67 -7.84 31.03
N MET A 18 -12.36 -6.57 31.32
CA MET A 18 -11.56 -6.22 32.50
C MET A 18 -12.31 -6.49 33.81
N LEU A 19 -13.63 -6.27 33.83
CA LEU A 19 -14.49 -6.55 34.97
C LEU A 19 -14.57 -8.06 35.23
N ASP A 20 -14.82 -8.85 34.19
CA ASP A 20 -14.89 -10.31 34.28
C ASP A 20 -13.57 -10.91 34.80
N LEU A 21 -12.43 -10.45 34.27
CA LEU A 21 -11.10 -10.93 34.71
C LEU A 21 -10.77 -10.52 36.15
N ALA A 22 -11.20 -9.33 36.57
CA ALA A 22 -10.97 -8.85 37.92
C ALA A 22 -11.80 -9.63 38.96
N GLU A 23 -13.04 -9.97 38.60
CA GLU A 23 -13.87 -10.86 39.42
C GLU A 23 -13.25 -12.26 39.53
N GLU A 24 -12.81 -12.85 38.41
CA GLU A 24 -12.16 -14.17 38.38
C GLU A 24 -10.89 -14.23 39.26
N HIS A 25 -10.13 -13.15 39.30
CA HIS A 25 -8.86 -13.08 40.05
C HIS A 25 -8.99 -12.42 41.44
N GLY A 26 -10.22 -12.09 41.88
CA GLY A 26 -10.48 -11.51 43.20
C GLY A 26 -9.88 -10.11 43.40
N VAL A 27 -9.75 -9.33 42.33
CA VAL A 27 -9.21 -7.97 42.33
C VAL A 27 -10.36 -6.98 42.26
N SER A 28 -10.42 -6.02 43.18
CA SER A 28 -11.41 -4.94 43.13
C SER A 28 -10.93 -3.79 42.22
N LEU A 29 -11.79 -3.33 41.32
CA LEU A 29 -11.51 -2.22 40.41
C LEU A 29 -12.19 -0.92 40.85
N ASP A 30 -11.47 0.19 40.83
CA ASP A 30 -12.04 1.51 41.09
C ASP A 30 -12.66 2.08 39.81
N LEU A 31 -13.95 1.77 39.62
CA LEU A 31 -14.73 2.25 38.47
C LEU A 31 -14.95 3.76 38.50
N GLN A 32 -15.07 4.35 39.69
CA GLN A 32 -15.36 5.77 39.84
C GLN A 32 -14.16 6.63 39.40
N GLU A 33 -12.94 6.27 39.80
CA GLU A 33 -11.72 6.95 39.34
C GLU A 33 -11.51 6.72 37.83
N PHE A 34 -11.84 5.54 37.32
CA PHE A 34 -11.74 5.24 35.89
C PHE A 34 -12.71 6.06 35.04
N GLU A 35 -13.97 6.19 35.45
CA GLU A 35 -14.95 7.06 34.80
C GLU A 35 -14.52 8.53 34.85
N GLN A 36 -14.02 9.02 36.00
CA GLN A 36 -13.47 10.37 36.12
C GLN A 36 -12.29 10.59 35.17
N ARG A 37 -11.44 9.57 34.99
CA ARG A 37 -10.29 9.65 34.08
C ARG A 37 -10.70 9.53 32.62
N LEU A 38 -11.71 8.74 32.29
CA LEU A 38 -12.39 8.70 30.99
C LEU A 38 -12.99 10.07 30.66
N GLN A 39 -13.66 10.69 31.62
CA GLN A 39 -14.23 12.03 31.47
C GLN A 39 -13.12 13.07 31.27
N HIS A 40 -12.06 13.02 32.07
CA HIS A 40 -10.93 13.95 31.98
C HIS A 40 -10.15 13.78 30.68
N VAL A 41 -9.97 12.53 30.19
CA VAL A 41 -9.35 12.30 28.89
C VAL A 41 -10.31 12.62 27.76
N LYS A 42 -11.62 12.37 27.87
CA LYS A 42 -12.60 12.89 26.91
C LYS A 42 -12.53 14.41 26.87
N GLU A 43 -12.40 15.11 27.99
CA GLU A 43 -12.20 16.57 28.03
C GLU A 43 -10.84 16.99 27.43
N GLN A 44 -9.79 16.18 27.57
CA GLN A 44 -8.47 16.42 26.95
C GLN A 44 -8.35 15.97 25.48
N GLN A 45 -9.14 14.99 25.03
CA GLN A 45 -9.28 14.50 23.65
C GLN A 45 -10.42 15.25 22.92
N SER A 46 -11.30 15.95 23.66
CA SER A 46 -12.08 17.08 23.15
C SER A 46 -11.17 18.24 22.74
N HIS A 47 -9.88 18.15 23.09
CA HIS A 47 -8.79 18.92 22.50
C HIS A 47 -7.95 18.05 21.54
N VAL A 48 -8.58 17.28 20.65
CA VAL A 48 -8.02 17.10 19.31
C VAL A 48 -7.93 18.50 18.70
N PRO A 49 -6.79 18.92 18.13
CA PRO A 49 -6.73 20.19 17.41
C PRO A 49 -7.48 20.05 16.07
N LEU A 50 -8.82 20.03 16.14
CA LEU A 50 -9.73 20.54 15.11
C LEU A 50 -9.90 22.06 15.36
N ILE A 51 -8.80 22.79 15.54
CA ILE A 51 -8.86 24.20 15.95
C ILE A 51 -7.71 24.98 15.28
N GLU A 52 -7.72 25.02 13.96
CA GLU A 52 -7.81 26.32 13.29
C GLU A 52 -9.20 26.33 12.65
N GLU A 53 -10.10 27.14 13.19
CA GLU A 53 -11.47 27.34 12.69
C GLU A 53 -12.45 26.19 12.93
N GLY A 54 -12.96 26.07 14.17
CA GLY A 54 -14.29 25.49 14.37
C GLY A 54 -15.25 26.18 13.39
N VAL A 55 -15.82 25.39 12.48
CA VAL A 55 -16.53 25.84 11.26
C VAL A 55 -17.57 26.93 11.56
N ILE A 56 -18.17 26.83 12.74
CA ILE A 56 -19.01 27.85 13.37
C ILE A 56 -18.57 27.99 14.83
N SER A 57 -18.32 29.21 15.28
CA SER A 57 -18.11 29.47 16.71
C SER A 57 -19.42 29.28 17.49
N GLN A 58 -19.35 28.88 18.75
CA GLN A 58 -20.53 28.84 19.65
C GLN A 58 -21.32 30.16 19.61
N ARG A 59 -20.62 31.29 19.49
CA ARG A 59 -21.21 32.62 19.35
C ARG A 59 -22.02 32.79 18.06
N CYS A 60 -21.54 32.25 16.93
CA CYS A 60 -22.30 32.24 15.68
C CYS A 60 -23.57 31.41 15.82
N TYR A 61 -23.48 30.21 16.39
CA TYR A 61 -24.64 29.35 16.65
C TYR A 61 -25.70 30.05 17.51
N GLU A 62 -25.32 30.63 18.64
CA GLU A 62 -26.23 31.40 19.51
C GLU A 62 -26.85 32.60 18.79
N SER A 63 -26.08 33.25 17.90
CA SER A 63 -26.59 34.37 17.10
C SER A 63 -27.63 33.92 16.09
N LEU A 64 -27.43 32.77 15.42
CA LEU A 64 -28.41 32.20 14.49
C LEU A 64 -29.71 31.83 15.23
N GLN A 65 -29.61 31.20 16.40
CA GLN A 65 -30.77 30.89 17.23
C GLN A 65 -31.53 32.15 17.68
N LYS A 66 -30.83 33.20 18.11
CA LYS A 66 -31.44 34.50 18.49
C LYS A 66 -32.15 35.17 17.31
N GLN A 67 -31.69 34.92 16.09
CA GLN A 67 -32.33 35.41 14.85
C GLN A 67 -33.50 34.53 14.39
N GLY A 68 -33.81 33.45 15.12
CA GLY A 68 -34.90 32.53 14.79
C GLY A 68 -34.61 31.60 13.62
N VAL A 69 -33.34 31.40 13.27
CA VAL A 69 -32.94 30.42 12.25
C VAL A 69 -33.14 29.02 12.83
N THR A 70 -33.82 28.15 12.10
CA THR A 70 -34.04 26.74 12.46
C THR A 70 -32.96 25.84 11.87
N ALA A 71 -32.92 24.58 12.31
CA ALA A 71 -32.09 23.54 11.68
C ALA A 71 -32.39 23.43 10.17
N THR A 72 -31.38 23.05 9.39
CA THR A 72 -31.48 22.90 7.94
C THR A 72 -32.18 21.58 7.60
N ASP A 73 -33.15 21.61 6.71
CA ASP A 73 -33.74 20.39 6.12
C ASP A 73 -32.83 19.86 5.01
N ASP A 74 -32.02 18.85 5.34
CA ASP A 74 -31.07 18.22 4.42
C ASP A 74 -31.58 16.91 3.81
N SER A 75 -32.87 16.58 3.99
CA SER A 75 -33.47 15.34 3.49
C SER A 75 -33.42 15.21 1.96
N PHE A 76 -33.30 16.35 1.26
CA PHE A 76 -33.16 16.44 -0.19
C PHE A 76 -31.86 15.81 -0.72
N LYS A 77 -30.84 15.60 0.13
CA LYS A 77 -29.58 14.96 -0.29
C LYS A 77 -29.76 13.51 -0.76
N TYR A 78 -30.91 12.91 -0.47
CA TYR A 78 -31.30 11.56 -0.87
C TYR A 78 -32.29 11.51 -2.04
N GLN A 79 -32.65 12.66 -2.62
CA GLN A 79 -33.57 12.74 -3.77
C GLN A 79 -32.78 12.65 -5.08
N TYR A 80 -32.58 11.43 -5.53
CA TYR A 80 -31.97 11.11 -6.82
C TYR A 80 -32.53 9.79 -7.35
N SER A 81 -32.49 9.63 -8.67
CA SER A 81 -32.89 8.39 -9.34
C SER A 81 -31.79 7.88 -10.26
N SER A 82 -31.88 6.63 -10.69
CA SER A 82 -30.99 6.07 -11.71
C SER A 82 -31.77 5.74 -12.98
N SER A 83 -31.11 5.91 -14.12
CA SER A 83 -31.61 5.64 -15.47
C SER A 83 -30.50 5.04 -16.32
N GLU A 84 -30.80 4.62 -17.55
CA GLU A 84 -29.78 4.17 -18.50
C GLU A 84 -28.73 5.26 -18.82
N SER A 85 -29.10 6.54 -18.68
CA SER A 85 -28.18 7.69 -18.84
C SER A 85 -27.34 8.01 -17.60
N GLY A 86 -27.50 7.24 -16.52
CA GLY A 86 -26.83 7.47 -15.24
C GLY A 86 -27.76 8.05 -14.17
N TYR A 87 -27.15 8.64 -13.13
CA TYR A 87 -27.87 9.21 -11.99
C TYR A 87 -28.45 10.58 -12.34
N ASP A 88 -29.73 10.75 -12.03
CA ASP A 88 -30.46 12.00 -12.19
C ASP A 88 -30.66 12.69 -10.84
N PHE A 89 -30.19 13.94 -10.79
CA PHE A 89 -30.30 14.86 -9.65
C PHE A 89 -31.19 16.07 -9.99
N SER A 90 -32.10 15.97 -10.95
CA SER A 90 -32.95 17.08 -11.39
C SER A 90 -33.80 17.66 -10.26
N GLU A 91 -34.35 16.82 -9.38
CA GLU A 91 -35.09 17.28 -8.19
C GLU A 91 -34.22 18.16 -7.26
N CYS A 92 -32.93 17.82 -7.14
CA CYS A 92 -31.97 18.64 -6.40
C CYS A 92 -31.67 19.98 -7.10
N GLN A 93 -31.65 20.02 -8.44
CA GLN A 93 -31.38 21.22 -9.22
C GLN A 93 -32.55 22.21 -9.22
N ASP A 94 -33.78 21.68 -9.24
CA ASP A 94 -35.01 22.47 -9.19
C ASP A 94 -35.33 22.97 -7.77
N LEU A 95 -34.57 22.52 -6.76
CA LEU A 95 -34.73 22.93 -5.38
C LEU A 95 -34.43 24.42 -5.22
N ALA A 96 -35.45 25.19 -4.82
CA ALA A 96 -35.30 26.57 -4.42
C ALA A 96 -35.04 26.66 -2.91
N CYS A 97 -33.85 27.10 -2.53
CA CYS A 97 -33.44 27.27 -1.14
C CYS A 97 -33.40 28.75 -0.76
N ARG A 98 -33.63 29.06 0.50
CA ARG A 98 -33.47 30.40 1.07
C ARG A 98 -32.18 30.48 1.87
N VAL A 99 -31.39 31.53 1.64
CA VAL A 99 -30.28 31.88 2.53
C VAL A 99 -30.86 32.35 3.86
N VAL A 100 -30.55 31.67 4.94
CA VAL A 100 -31.03 32.02 6.29
C VAL A 100 -29.92 32.55 7.20
N GLY A 101 -28.65 32.34 6.82
CA GLY A 101 -27.51 32.87 7.55
C GLY A 101 -26.26 32.98 6.67
N LEU A 102 -25.43 33.98 6.97
CA LEU A 102 -24.11 34.16 6.39
C LEU A 102 -23.11 34.37 7.51
N ILE A 103 -21.96 33.72 7.44
CA ILE A 103 -20.92 33.79 8.45
C ILE A 103 -19.59 34.13 7.78
N LYS A 104 -18.88 35.12 8.32
CA LYS A 104 -17.55 35.51 7.84
C LYS A 104 -16.57 35.49 9.01
N GLY A 105 -15.59 34.60 8.97
CA GLY A 105 -14.75 34.32 10.12
C GLY A 105 -15.61 33.77 11.27
N GLN A 106 -15.62 34.46 12.42
CA GLN A 106 -16.37 34.03 13.60
C GLN A 106 -17.62 34.87 13.90
N GLU A 107 -18.14 35.60 12.92
CA GLU A 107 -19.32 36.45 13.10
C GLU A 107 -20.37 36.26 12.00
N VAL A 108 -21.65 36.32 12.40
CA VAL A 108 -22.79 36.38 11.47
C VAL A 108 -22.76 37.74 10.78
N THR A 109 -22.86 37.75 9.46
CA THR A 109 -22.80 38.94 8.64
C THR A 109 -24.10 39.17 7.87
N ALA A 110 -24.42 40.43 7.59
CA ALA A 110 -25.63 40.81 6.87
C ALA A 110 -25.52 40.64 5.35
N ALA A 111 -24.29 40.57 4.81
CA ALA A 111 -24.07 40.45 3.37
C ALA A 111 -22.69 39.87 3.05
N ALA A 112 -22.60 39.12 1.94
CA ALA A 112 -21.35 38.73 1.30
C ALA A 112 -21.24 39.40 -0.08
N ARG A 113 -20.01 39.77 -0.47
CA ARG A 113 -19.70 40.37 -1.77
C ARG A 113 -18.72 39.48 -2.53
N GLU A 114 -18.67 39.64 -3.84
CA GLU A 114 -17.69 38.99 -4.71
C GLU A 114 -16.27 38.96 -4.09
N GLY A 115 -15.62 37.80 -4.19
CA GLY A 115 -14.32 37.49 -3.59
C GLY A 115 -14.36 37.17 -2.10
N SER A 116 -15.51 37.26 -1.43
CA SER A 116 -15.59 36.93 0.00
C SER A 116 -15.61 35.42 0.21
N LYS A 117 -14.72 34.94 1.09
CA LYS A 117 -14.85 33.63 1.74
C LYS A 117 -15.83 33.73 2.90
N VAL A 118 -16.90 32.94 2.85
CA VAL A 118 -17.97 32.92 3.86
C VAL A 118 -18.53 31.51 4.01
N ALA A 119 -19.24 31.27 5.10
CA ALA A 119 -20.12 30.12 5.27
C ALA A 119 -21.57 30.53 5.02
N VAL A 120 -22.31 29.72 4.26
CA VAL A 120 -23.72 29.97 3.90
C VAL A 120 -24.60 28.90 4.57
N ILE A 121 -25.63 29.36 5.28
CA ILE A 121 -26.66 28.50 5.89
C ILE A 121 -27.95 28.64 5.10
N LEU A 122 -28.54 27.50 4.75
CA LEU A 122 -29.80 27.41 4.00
C LEU A 122 -30.92 26.84 4.88
N ASP A 123 -32.16 27.17 4.54
CA ASP A 123 -33.34 26.54 5.16
C ASP A 123 -33.43 25.05 4.82
N ARG A 124 -33.05 24.70 3.59
CA ARG A 124 -32.98 23.32 3.07
C ARG A 124 -31.81 23.16 2.10
N THR A 125 -31.30 21.94 1.90
CA THR A 125 -30.21 21.70 0.96
C THR A 125 -30.18 20.24 0.47
N CYS A 126 -29.69 20.04 -0.76
CA CYS A 126 -29.38 18.72 -1.29
C CYS A 126 -27.92 18.32 -1.12
N PHE A 127 -27.07 19.18 -0.55
CA PHE A 127 -25.66 18.88 -0.29
C PHE A 127 -25.53 17.91 0.90
N TYR A 128 -24.61 16.97 0.76
CA TYR A 128 -24.16 16.08 1.82
C TYR A 128 -23.02 16.78 2.60
N ALA A 129 -23.26 16.98 3.90
CA ALA A 129 -22.22 17.39 4.83
C ALA A 129 -21.31 16.21 5.18
N GLU A 130 -20.01 16.46 5.37
CA GLU A 130 -19.07 15.43 5.80
C GLU A 130 -19.56 14.69 7.04
N GLY A 131 -19.55 13.35 6.98
CA GLY A 131 -20.08 12.51 8.05
C GLY A 131 -19.97 11.03 7.71
N GLY A 132 -19.99 10.17 8.74
CA GLY A 132 -19.97 8.71 8.55
C GLY A 132 -18.77 8.18 7.73
N GLY A 133 -17.66 8.93 7.71
CA GLY A 133 -16.48 8.64 6.89
C GLY A 133 -16.55 9.15 5.44
N GLN A 134 -17.71 9.59 4.94
CA GLN A 134 -17.84 10.19 3.60
C GLN A 134 -17.48 11.68 3.63
N VAL A 135 -16.64 12.11 2.68
CA VAL A 135 -16.31 13.53 2.49
C VAL A 135 -17.52 14.34 2.04
N ALA A 136 -17.51 15.63 2.38
CA ALA A 136 -18.51 16.58 1.94
C ALA A 136 -18.64 16.68 0.42
N ASP A 137 -19.83 17.03 -0.03
CA ASP A 137 -20.02 17.43 -1.42
C ASP A 137 -19.34 18.75 -1.76
N ARG A 138 -19.04 18.88 -3.06
CA ARG A 138 -18.64 20.13 -3.69
C ARG A 138 -19.66 20.55 -4.72
N GLY A 139 -19.63 21.82 -5.10
CA GLY A 139 -20.53 22.32 -6.13
C GLY A 139 -20.65 23.84 -6.13
N ARG A 140 -21.85 24.32 -6.42
CA ARG A 140 -22.15 25.75 -6.45
C ARG A 140 -23.55 26.05 -5.97
N LEU A 141 -23.74 27.23 -5.41
CA LEU A 141 -25.05 27.82 -5.16
C LEU A 141 -25.25 28.94 -6.16
N VAL A 142 -26.32 28.85 -6.96
CA VAL A 142 -26.63 29.81 -8.02
C VAL A 142 -27.73 30.76 -7.53
N CYS A 143 -27.47 32.07 -7.56
CA CYS A 143 -28.44 33.09 -7.19
C CYS A 143 -28.71 34.03 -8.38
N GLN A 144 -29.70 34.94 -8.25
CA GLN A 144 -29.96 35.93 -9.31
C GLN A 144 -28.75 36.87 -9.49
N GLY A 145 -27.96 36.63 -10.53
CA GLY A 145 -26.82 37.47 -10.90
C GLY A 145 -25.50 37.14 -10.18
N GLY A 146 -25.42 36.00 -9.49
CA GLY A 146 -24.22 35.59 -8.77
C GLY A 146 -24.05 34.08 -8.62
N GLN A 147 -22.85 33.68 -8.24
CA GLN A 147 -22.52 32.29 -7.99
C GLN A 147 -21.58 32.17 -6.79
N PHE A 148 -21.92 31.27 -5.88
CA PHE A 148 -21.06 30.87 -4.77
C PHE A 148 -20.47 29.49 -5.05
N ALA A 149 -19.15 29.35 -5.04
CA ALA A 149 -18.48 28.07 -5.16
C ALA A 149 -18.43 27.40 -3.78
N VAL A 150 -19.03 26.22 -3.66
CA VAL A 150 -19.02 25.41 -2.43
C VAL A 150 -17.77 24.53 -2.48
N GLU A 151 -16.84 24.79 -1.57
CA GLU A 151 -15.55 24.11 -1.46
C GLU A 151 -15.59 22.96 -0.43
N ASP A 152 -16.48 23.07 0.56
CA ASP A 152 -16.69 22.10 1.63
C ASP A 152 -18.10 22.27 2.28
N VAL A 153 -18.62 21.23 2.93
CA VAL A 153 -19.92 21.25 3.62
C VAL A 153 -19.84 20.49 4.93
N GLN A 154 -20.23 21.14 6.02
CA GLN A 154 -20.11 20.61 7.38
C GLN A 154 -21.45 20.67 8.10
N GLU A 155 -21.66 19.82 9.11
CA GLU A 155 -22.86 19.83 9.94
C GLU A 155 -22.51 20.18 11.38
N TYR A 156 -23.32 21.05 12.00
CA TYR A 156 -23.17 21.39 13.41
C TYR A 156 -24.53 21.66 14.05
N ASN A 157 -24.92 20.82 15.00
CA ASN A 157 -26.18 20.94 15.74
C ASN A 157 -27.42 21.09 14.81
N GLY A 158 -27.44 20.33 13.71
CA GLY A 158 -28.52 20.34 12.72
C GLY A 158 -28.46 21.47 11.68
N TYR A 159 -27.41 22.30 11.69
CA TYR A 159 -27.18 23.30 10.65
C TYR A 159 -26.22 22.75 9.60
N VAL A 160 -26.60 22.81 8.33
CA VAL A 160 -25.69 22.48 7.22
C VAL A 160 -24.97 23.74 6.75
N ILE A 161 -23.65 23.70 6.81
CA ILE A 161 -22.76 24.84 6.65
C ILE A 161 -22.01 24.69 5.34
N HIS A 162 -22.34 25.53 4.35
CA HIS A 162 -21.71 25.51 3.03
C HIS A 162 -20.53 26.49 3.03
N LEU A 163 -19.31 25.97 3.02
CA LEU A 163 -18.08 26.77 3.05
C LEU A 163 -17.57 27.01 1.63
N GLY A 164 -17.08 28.22 1.38
CA GLY A 164 -16.47 28.53 0.10
C GLY A 164 -16.40 30.01 -0.21
N THR A 165 -16.39 30.32 -1.50
CA THR A 165 -16.08 31.65 -2.01
C THR A 165 -17.19 32.17 -2.92
N LEU A 166 -17.64 33.41 -2.69
CA LEU A 166 -18.56 34.07 -3.61
C LEU A 166 -17.80 34.52 -4.87
N VAL A 167 -18.01 33.82 -5.98
CA VAL A 167 -17.29 34.04 -7.26
C VAL A 167 -17.80 35.27 -7.99
N SER A 168 -19.10 35.55 -7.91
CA SER A 168 -19.71 36.74 -8.49
C SER A 168 -20.98 37.15 -7.75
N GLY A 169 -21.31 38.43 -7.81
CA GLY A 169 -22.54 38.99 -7.25
C GLY A 169 -22.46 39.28 -5.74
N SER A 170 -23.62 39.21 -5.08
CA SER A 170 -23.77 39.42 -3.64
C SER A 170 -24.77 38.43 -3.06
N LEU A 171 -24.64 38.10 -1.78
CA LEU A 171 -25.61 37.31 -1.04
C LEU A 171 -26.05 38.05 0.21
N VAL A 172 -27.35 38.01 0.50
CA VAL A 172 -27.94 38.46 1.78
C VAL A 172 -28.92 37.40 2.30
N PRO A 173 -29.14 37.32 3.63
CA PRO A 173 -30.22 36.50 4.16
C PRO A 173 -31.56 36.89 3.54
N GLY A 174 -32.33 35.88 3.12
CA GLY A 174 -33.59 36.02 2.41
C GLY A 174 -33.51 35.71 0.92
N ASP A 175 -32.32 35.74 0.32
CA ASP A 175 -32.11 35.42 -1.10
C ASP A 175 -32.53 34.00 -1.44
N ILE A 176 -33.09 33.82 -2.64
CA ILE A 176 -33.42 32.51 -3.20
C ILE A 176 -32.25 32.05 -4.06
N ILE A 177 -31.79 30.82 -3.82
CA ILE A 177 -30.66 30.20 -4.50
C ILE A 177 -30.98 28.76 -4.89
N HIS A 178 -30.31 28.29 -5.94
CA HIS A 178 -30.42 26.92 -6.44
C HIS A 178 -29.11 26.17 -6.18
N PRO A 179 -29.12 25.12 -5.35
CA PRO A 179 -27.94 24.29 -5.10
C PRO A 179 -27.67 23.40 -6.31
N VAL A 180 -26.39 23.32 -6.71
CA VAL A 180 -25.95 22.41 -7.78
C VAL A 180 -24.71 21.66 -7.32
N VAL A 181 -24.89 20.39 -6.98
CA VAL A 181 -23.82 19.48 -6.56
C VAL A 181 -22.96 19.03 -7.74
N SER A 182 -21.69 18.73 -7.48
CA SER A 182 -20.80 18.05 -8.42
C SER A 182 -21.25 16.61 -8.57
N GLN A 183 -22.07 16.33 -9.58
CA GLN A 183 -22.70 15.01 -9.76
C GLN A 183 -21.68 13.89 -9.94
N GLU A 184 -20.60 14.15 -10.69
CA GLU A 184 -19.52 13.18 -10.90
C GLU A 184 -18.86 12.78 -9.57
N GLU A 185 -18.48 13.77 -8.76
CA GLU A 185 -17.88 13.52 -7.44
C GLU A 185 -18.88 12.84 -6.49
N ARG A 186 -20.14 13.28 -6.48
CA ARG A 186 -21.20 12.69 -5.67
C ARG A 186 -21.40 11.21 -6.00
N VAL A 187 -21.53 10.86 -7.28
CA VAL A 187 -21.72 9.47 -7.71
C VAL A 187 -20.47 8.64 -7.42
N ALA A 188 -19.27 9.19 -7.60
CA ALA A 188 -18.04 8.50 -7.24
C ALA A 188 -17.94 8.22 -5.72
N CYS A 189 -18.32 9.18 -4.88
CA CYS A 189 -18.45 8.98 -3.43
C CYS A 189 -19.51 7.91 -3.12
N MET A 190 -20.68 7.95 -3.75
CA MET A 190 -21.76 6.96 -3.58
C MET A 190 -21.29 5.54 -3.92
N ARG A 191 -20.54 5.36 -5.01
CA ARG A 191 -19.94 4.07 -5.41
C ARG A 191 -18.98 3.56 -4.35
N ASN A 192 -18.05 4.42 -3.93
CA ASN A 192 -17.06 4.07 -2.90
C ASN A 192 -17.73 3.82 -1.53
N HIS A 193 -18.82 4.50 -1.21
CA HIS A 193 -19.55 4.27 0.04
C HIS A 193 -20.23 2.90 0.03
N THR A 194 -21.03 2.60 -1.00
CA THR A 194 -21.66 1.29 -1.11
C THR A 194 -20.61 0.16 -1.20
N ALA A 195 -19.48 0.38 -1.88
CA ALA A 195 -18.38 -0.58 -1.89
C ALA A 195 -17.75 -0.81 -0.50
N THR A 196 -17.75 0.19 0.38
CA THR A 196 -17.32 0.03 1.78
C THR A 196 -18.23 -0.95 2.54
N HIS A 197 -19.55 -0.86 2.38
CA HIS A 197 -20.50 -1.82 2.98
C HIS A 197 -20.30 -3.24 2.44
N LEU A 198 -20.11 -3.38 1.12
CA LEU A 198 -19.80 -4.68 0.51
C LEU A 198 -18.47 -5.25 1.00
N LEU A 199 -17.45 -4.40 1.19
CA LEU A 199 -16.16 -4.79 1.74
C LEU A 199 -16.31 -5.27 3.19
N GLN A 200 -17.10 -4.58 4.02
CA GLN A 200 -17.38 -5.01 5.39
C GLN A 200 -18.08 -6.39 5.40
N ALA A 201 -19.08 -6.59 4.55
CA ALA A 201 -19.76 -7.88 4.40
C ALA A 201 -18.78 -9.00 3.99
N ALA A 202 -17.95 -8.75 2.98
CA ALA A 202 -16.95 -9.70 2.50
C ALA A 202 -15.88 -10.02 3.56
N LEU A 203 -15.42 -9.01 4.31
CA LEU A 203 -14.48 -9.22 5.42
C LEU A 203 -15.08 -10.12 6.50
N ARG A 204 -16.33 -9.87 6.90
CA ARG A 204 -17.03 -10.73 7.87
C ARG A 204 -17.25 -12.14 7.35
N GLN A 205 -17.54 -12.31 6.07
CA GLN A 205 -17.70 -13.62 5.44
C GLN A 205 -16.42 -14.46 5.52
N HIS A 206 -15.25 -13.85 5.25
CA HIS A 206 -13.97 -14.57 5.16
C HIS A 206 -13.18 -14.65 6.47
N LEU A 207 -13.31 -13.65 7.34
CA LEU A 207 -12.55 -13.54 8.59
C LEU A 207 -13.42 -13.75 9.85
N GLY A 208 -14.74 -13.86 9.68
CA GLY A 208 -15.70 -14.05 10.76
C GLY A 208 -16.18 -12.75 11.42
N ALA A 209 -17.08 -12.90 12.39
CA ALA A 209 -17.76 -11.78 13.06
C ALA A 209 -16.87 -10.95 14.01
N SER A 210 -15.63 -11.39 14.27
CA SER A 210 -14.65 -10.64 15.07
C SER A 210 -14.07 -9.43 14.32
N VAL A 211 -14.29 -9.35 13.00
CA VAL A 211 -13.99 -8.14 12.23
C VAL A 211 -14.95 -7.04 12.65
N MET A 212 -14.39 -5.98 13.22
CA MET A 212 -15.11 -4.78 13.61
C MET A 212 -14.52 -3.58 12.91
N GLN A 213 -15.37 -2.72 12.35
CA GLN A 213 -14.96 -1.43 11.82
C GLN A 213 -14.30 -0.60 12.93
N GLN A 214 -13.21 0.08 12.57
CA GLN A 214 -12.47 1.02 13.42
C GLN A 214 -12.43 2.43 12.80
N GLY A 215 -12.75 2.55 11.51
CA GLY A 215 -12.79 3.81 10.80
C GLY A 215 -13.05 3.62 9.31
N SER A 216 -13.58 4.65 8.67
CA SER A 216 -13.82 4.68 7.24
C SER A 216 -13.48 6.07 6.70
N ASN A 217 -12.94 6.13 5.49
CA ASN A 217 -12.76 7.36 4.73
C ASN A 217 -13.15 7.11 3.28
N VAL A 218 -14.23 7.74 2.84
CA VAL A 218 -14.82 7.60 1.51
C VAL A 218 -14.67 8.94 0.79
N ARG A 219 -13.95 8.90 -0.32
CA ARG A 219 -13.70 10.04 -1.21
C ARG A 219 -14.18 9.69 -2.61
N SER A 220 -14.20 10.67 -3.51
CA SER A 220 -14.52 10.40 -4.92
C SER A 220 -13.42 9.56 -5.61
N ASP A 221 -12.16 9.73 -5.21
CA ASP A 221 -11.01 9.05 -5.84
C ASP A 221 -10.70 7.66 -5.26
N ARG A 222 -11.09 7.39 -4.01
CA ARG A 222 -10.74 6.17 -3.27
C ARG A 222 -11.57 5.99 -2.01
N LEU A 223 -11.48 4.80 -1.43
CA LEU A 223 -11.90 4.52 -0.07
C LEU A 223 -10.75 3.95 0.77
N SER A 224 -10.83 4.14 2.08
CA SER A 224 -10.07 3.35 3.04
C SER A 224 -10.95 2.87 4.18
N PHE A 225 -10.73 1.64 4.61
CA PHE A 225 -11.51 0.99 5.66
C PHE A 225 -10.59 0.35 6.68
N ASP A 226 -10.77 0.73 7.94
CA ASP A 226 -10.03 0.22 9.08
C ASP A 226 -10.85 -0.81 9.82
N PHE A 227 -10.23 -1.94 10.13
CA PHE A 227 -10.90 -3.02 10.83
C PHE A 227 -9.95 -3.78 11.76
N LEU A 228 -10.54 -4.34 12.81
CA LEU A 228 -9.86 -5.26 13.70
C LEU A 228 -9.64 -6.60 12.97
N CYS A 229 -8.39 -7.04 12.90
CA CYS A 229 -7.97 -8.31 12.34
C CYS A 229 -6.72 -8.79 13.10
N LEU A 230 -6.93 -9.75 14.01
CA LEU A 230 -5.85 -10.36 14.80
C LEU A 230 -5.03 -11.36 13.99
N GLU A 231 -5.63 -11.91 12.93
CA GLU A 231 -5.00 -12.89 12.06
C GLU A 231 -4.08 -12.23 11.02
N LYS A 232 -3.20 -13.05 10.43
CA LYS A 232 -2.37 -12.61 9.30
C LYS A 232 -3.22 -12.63 8.03
N LEU A 233 -3.48 -11.46 7.46
CA LEU A 233 -4.17 -11.35 6.18
C LEU A 233 -3.23 -11.80 5.05
N THR A 234 -3.51 -12.94 4.44
CA THR A 234 -2.71 -13.49 3.33
C THR A 234 -3.14 -12.89 1.99
N LYS A 235 -2.27 -12.92 0.98
CA LYS A 235 -2.60 -12.43 -0.37
C LYS A 235 -3.77 -13.21 -0.99
N GLU A 236 -3.89 -14.51 -0.70
CA GLU A 236 -5.00 -15.35 -1.11
C GLU A 236 -6.32 -14.87 -0.48
N THR A 237 -6.32 -14.64 0.84
CA THR A 237 -7.49 -14.12 1.55
C THR A 237 -7.91 -12.74 1.04
N VAL A 238 -6.96 -11.84 0.76
CA VAL A 238 -7.29 -10.52 0.17
C VAL A 238 -7.94 -10.70 -1.20
N LYS A 239 -7.43 -11.61 -2.04
CA LYS A 239 -8.01 -11.91 -3.34
C LYS A 239 -9.44 -12.48 -3.21
N GLU A 240 -9.68 -13.34 -2.24
CA GLU A 240 -11.01 -13.91 -1.96
C GLU A 240 -12.01 -12.83 -1.50
N ILE A 241 -11.60 -11.94 -0.59
CA ILE A 241 -12.40 -10.80 -0.14
C ILE A 241 -12.75 -9.90 -1.33
N GLU A 242 -11.76 -9.50 -2.13
CA GLU A 242 -12.01 -8.66 -3.31
C GLU A 242 -12.94 -9.37 -4.31
N SER A 243 -12.76 -10.67 -4.53
CA SER A 243 -13.60 -11.47 -5.42
C SER A 243 -15.05 -11.52 -4.95
N SER A 244 -15.30 -11.62 -3.64
CA SER A 244 -16.64 -11.53 -3.05
C SER A 244 -17.27 -10.16 -3.30
N VAL A 245 -16.55 -9.06 -3.06
CA VAL A 245 -17.07 -7.70 -3.35
C VAL A 245 -17.44 -7.57 -4.82
N ARG A 246 -16.54 -7.98 -5.73
CA ARG A 246 -16.80 -7.97 -7.18
C ARG A 246 -17.95 -8.89 -7.59
N GLN A 247 -18.21 -9.96 -6.84
CA GLN A 247 -19.37 -10.81 -7.05
C GLN A 247 -20.67 -10.08 -6.67
N PHE A 248 -20.70 -9.41 -5.51
CA PHE A 248 -21.85 -8.60 -5.09
C PHE A 248 -22.13 -7.45 -6.07
N VAL A 249 -21.08 -6.82 -6.60
CA VAL A 249 -21.21 -5.81 -7.68
C VAL A 249 -21.86 -6.42 -8.92
N ARG A 250 -21.35 -7.56 -9.41
CA ARG A 250 -21.90 -8.25 -10.59
C ARG A 250 -23.33 -8.75 -10.42
N GLN A 251 -23.74 -9.07 -9.19
CA GLN A 251 -25.10 -9.52 -8.90
C GLN A 251 -26.13 -8.37 -9.00
N GLY A 252 -25.71 -7.12 -8.90
CA GLY A 252 -26.59 -5.97 -9.07
C GLY A 252 -27.71 -5.92 -8.04
N HIS A 253 -27.36 -6.05 -6.75
CA HIS A 253 -28.31 -5.97 -5.64
C HIS A 253 -28.89 -4.58 -5.49
N GLU A 254 -30.19 -4.50 -5.19
CA GLU A 254 -30.85 -3.25 -4.85
C GLU A 254 -30.33 -2.70 -3.52
N VAL A 255 -30.19 -1.38 -3.42
CA VAL A 255 -29.78 -0.67 -2.21
C VAL A 255 -30.95 0.15 -1.69
N CYS A 256 -31.53 -0.32 -0.59
CA CYS A 256 -32.71 0.27 0.03
C CYS A 256 -32.33 1.13 1.24
N ARG A 257 -33.07 2.23 1.42
CA ARG A 257 -33.01 3.08 2.61
C ARG A 257 -34.31 2.95 3.40
N ARG A 258 -34.25 2.72 4.71
CA ARG A 258 -35.43 2.74 5.59
C ARG A 258 -35.15 3.50 6.88
N GLN A 259 -36.10 4.33 7.29
CA GLN A 259 -36.11 4.92 8.63
C GLN A 259 -36.66 3.90 9.62
N MET A 260 -36.05 3.82 10.79
CA MET A 260 -36.53 3.01 11.91
C MET A 260 -36.08 3.60 13.24
N SER A 261 -36.66 3.13 14.34
CA SER A 261 -36.16 3.50 15.66
C SER A 261 -34.84 2.81 15.97
N LEU A 262 -33.98 3.48 16.74
CA LEU A 262 -32.73 2.88 17.23
C LEU A 262 -33.00 1.59 18.03
N GLN A 263 -34.10 1.54 18.78
CA GLN A 263 -34.48 0.35 19.54
C GLN A 263 -34.79 -0.85 18.64
N GLU A 264 -35.49 -0.64 17.52
CA GLU A 264 -35.73 -1.70 16.54
C GLU A 264 -34.42 -2.16 15.89
N ALA A 265 -33.52 -1.23 15.57
CA ALA A 265 -32.23 -1.55 14.97
C ALA A 265 -31.35 -2.40 15.91
N LEU A 266 -31.23 -2.01 17.18
CA LEU A 266 -30.42 -2.72 18.18
C LEU A 266 -30.96 -4.11 18.53
N ASN A 267 -32.26 -4.35 18.32
CA ASN A 267 -32.88 -5.66 18.55
C ASN A 267 -32.72 -6.61 17.35
N SER A 268 -32.24 -6.12 16.20
CA SER A 268 -31.98 -6.96 15.03
C SER A 268 -30.60 -7.60 15.09
N LYS A 269 -30.52 -8.89 14.75
CA LYS A 269 -29.25 -9.61 14.62
C LYS A 269 -28.56 -9.40 13.27
N GLU A 270 -29.32 -8.92 12.29
CA GLU A 270 -28.88 -8.74 10.90
C GLU A 270 -28.29 -7.34 10.68
N ILE A 271 -28.66 -6.38 11.53
CA ILE A 271 -28.18 -5.00 11.45
C ILE A 271 -26.84 -4.88 12.17
N VAL A 272 -25.84 -4.42 11.43
CA VAL A 272 -24.51 -4.13 11.95
C VAL A 272 -24.47 -2.67 12.38
N THR A 273 -24.08 -2.44 13.63
CA THR A 273 -23.78 -1.11 14.15
C THR A 273 -22.27 -0.91 14.19
N VAL A 274 -21.84 0.35 14.08
CA VAL A 274 -20.43 0.70 14.24
C VAL A 274 -20.13 0.85 15.73
N PRO A 275 -19.12 0.14 16.27
CA PRO A 275 -18.76 0.27 17.67
C PRO A 275 -18.38 1.71 18.03
N ASN A 276 -18.84 2.17 19.21
CA ASN A 276 -18.57 3.51 19.76
C ASN A 276 -19.16 4.70 18.99
N GLU A 277 -20.07 4.48 18.04
CA GLU A 277 -20.88 5.56 17.47
C GLU A 277 -22.10 5.86 18.35
N GLU A 278 -22.38 7.15 18.53
CA GLU A 278 -23.63 7.62 19.14
C GLU A 278 -24.68 7.80 18.05
N TYR A 279 -25.78 7.06 18.16
CA TYR A 279 -26.89 7.12 17.22
C TYR A 279 -28.06 7.94 17.77
N PRO A 280 -28.73 8.78 16.94
CA PRO A 280 -29.97 9.43 17.33
C PRO A 280 -31.12 8.43 17.53
N PRO A 281 -32.24 8.83 18.18
CA PRO A 281 -33.39 7.95 18.40
C PRO A 281 -34.03 7.38 17.12
N GLU A 282 -33.99 8.16 16.04
CA GLU A 282 -34.38 7.74 14.70
C GLU A 282 -33.13 7.54 13.84
N VAL A 283 -33.00 6.37 13.23
CA VAL A 283 -31.83 5.97 12.44
C VAL A 283 -32.23 5.54 11.05
N THR A 284 -31.29 5.70 10.13
CA THR A 284 -31.43 5.22 8.76
C THR A 284 -30.68 3.91 8.57
N LEU A 285 -31.41 2.86 8.23
CA LEU A 285 -30.86 1.60 7.75
C LEU A 285 -30.61 1.69 6.25
N VAL A 286 -29.37 1.40 5.84
CA VAL A 286 -29.01 1.10 4.46
C VAL A 286 -28.89 -0.41 4.34
N GLN A 287 -29.70 -0.99 3.46
CA GLN A 287 -29.75 -2.43 3.21
C GLN A 287 -29.37 -2.72 1.76
N ILE A 288 -28.48 -3.68 1.56
CA ILE A 288 -28.04 -4.14 0.24
C ILE A 288 -28.54 -5.58 0.05
N GLY A 289 -29.39 -5.78 -0.97
CA GLY A 289 -30.05 -7.05 -1.24
C GLY A 289 -31.38 -7.22 -0.51
N ASP A 290 -32.01 -8.39 -0.71
CA ASP A 290 -33.34 -8.71 -0.18
C ASP A 290 -33.34 -8.81 1.35
N LEU A 291 -34.52 -8.59 1.96
CA LEU A 291 -34.68 -8.63 3.42
C LEU A 291 -34.34 -9.96 4.07
N GLU A 292 -34.66 -11.06 3.40
CA GLU A 292 -34.45 -12.41 3.94
C GLU A 292 -33.03 -12.94 3.72
N ASP A 293 -32.25 -12.29 2.85
CA ASP A 293 -30.87 -12.69 2.48
C ASP A 293 -30.02 -11.46 2.13
N ALA A 294 -29.99 -10.48 3.04
CA ALA A 294 -29.28 -9.22 2.82
C ALA A 294 -27.76 -9.45 2.82
N VAL A 295 -27.06 -8.89 1.84
CA VAL A 295 -25.60 -8.89 1.79
C VAL A 295 -25.03 -8.01 2.90
N SER A 296 -25.66 -6.87 3.15
CA SER A 296 -25.32 -5.96 4.25
C SER A 296 -26.57 -5.21 4.72
N GLY A 297 -26.64 -4.95 6.02
CA GLY A 297 -27.64 -4.08 6.65
C GLY A 297 -26.95 -3.25 7.72
N GLU A 298 -26.80 -1.95 7.49
CA GLU A 298 -25.97 -1.06 8.31
C GLU A 298 -26.68 0.27 8.61
N LEU A 299 -26.52 0.78 9.83
CA LEU A 299 -26.98 2.13 10.16
C LEU A 299 -26.05 3.14 9.50
N CYS A 300 -26.55 3.85 8.50
CA CYS A 300 -25.74 4.77 7.71
C CYS A 300 -26.55 5.97 7.21
N GLY A 301 -26.01 7.17 7.46
CA GLY A 301 -26.54 8.44 6.96
C GLY A 301 -25.95 8.87 5.61
N GLY A 302 -25.08 8.07 5.01
CA GLY A 302 -24.38 8.37 3.76
C GLY A 302 -25.27 8.43 2.51
N THR A 303 -24.67 8.82 1.39
CA THR A 303 -25.28 8.67 0.06
C THR A 303 -24.79 7.41 -0.62
N HIS A 304 -25.69 6.67 -1.28
CA HIS A 304 -25.41 5.35 -1.85
C HIS A 304 -25.93 5.23 -3.27
N VAL A 305 -25.22 4.45 -4.09
CA VAL A 305 -25.81 3.96 -5.34
C VAL A 305 -27.07 3.13 -5.03
N LEU A 306 -28.05 3.18 -5.91
CA LEU A 306 -29.33 2.46 -5.82
C LEU A 306 -29.19 0.98 -6.21
N ASN A 307 -28.13 0.62 -6.94
CA ASN A 307 -27.83 -0.74 -7.33
C ASN A 307 -26.32 -1.02 -7.22
N THR A 308 -25.91 -2.16 -6.68
CA THR A 308 -24.48 -2.50 -6.55
C THR A 308 -23.76 -2.64 -7.89
N GLY A 309 -24.50 -2.90 -8.98
CA GLY A 309 -23.95 -2.92 -10.34
C GLY A 309 -23.40 -1.57 -10.78
N ASP A 310 -23.90 -0.46 -10.22
CA ASP A 310 -23.44 0.89 -10.54
C ASP A 310 -22.05 1.21 -9.96
N ILE A 311 -21.51 0.33 -9.11
CA ILE A 311 -20.10 0.37 -8.66
C ILE A 311 -19.15 0.00 -9.82
N GLU A 312 -19.65 -0.74 -10.81
CA GLU A 312 -18.96 -1.26 -12.01
C GLU A 312 -17.85 -2.28 -11.70
N ASP A 313 -16.81 -1.90 -10.96
CA ASP A 313 -15.75 -2.80 -10.52
C ASP A 313 -15.17 -2.35 -9.16
N PHE A 314 -14.43 -3.22 -8.49
CA PHE A 314 -13.77 -2.96 -7.21
C PHE A 314 -12.38 -3.57 -7.17
N CYS A 315 -11.42 -2.83 -6.61
CA CYS A 315 -10.04 -3.29 -6.45
C CYS A 315 -9.48 -2.84 -5.10
N ILE A 316 -8.94 -3.80 -4.33
CA ILE A 316 -8.11 -3.55 -3.15
C ILE A 316 -6.70 -3.27 -3.66
N THR A 317 -6.25 -2.03 -3.51
CA THR A 317 -4.96 -1.57 -4.05
C THR A 317 -3.82 -1.70 -3.03
N ARG A 318 -4.16 -1.66 -1.74
CA ARG A 318 -3.18 -1.74 -0.66
C ARG A 318 -3.81 -2.23 0.64
N VAL A 319 -3.06 -3.04 1.37
CA VAL A 319 -3.31 -3.37 2.77
C VAL A 319 -2.15 -2.86 3.62
N SER A 320 -2.44 -2.27 4.78
CA SER A 320 -1.41 -1.82 5.74
C SER A 320 -1.80 -2.07 7.19
N SER A 321 -0.81 -2.16 8.08
CA SER A 321 -1.04 -2.13 9.52
C SER A 321 -1.15 -0.69 10.00
N VAL A 322 -2.19 -0.37 10.77
CA VAL A 322 -2.33 0.95 11.42
C VAL A 322 -1.77 0.91 12.83
N SER A 323 -2.23 -0.07 13.61
CA SER A 323 -1.77 -0.37 14.97
C SER A 323 -1.79 -1.89 15.19
N GLN A 324 -1.48 -2.36 16.40
CA GLN A 324 -1.55 -3.78 16.71
C GLN A 324 -3.01 -4.26 16.63
N GLY A 325 -3.25 -5.26 15.79
CA GLY A 325 -4.58 -5.82 15.56
C GLY A 325 -5.46 -5.01 14.60
N VAL A 326 -5.06 -3.82 14.13
CA VAL A 326 -5.85 -3.00 13.20
C VAL A 326 -5.20 -2.97 11.81
N ARG A 327 -5.98 -3.32 10.80
CA ARG A 327 -5.59 -3.28 9.39
C ARG A 327 -6.40 -2.20 8.67
N ARG A 328 -5.75 -1.55 7.70
CA ARG A 328 -6.37 -0.64 6.74
C ARG A 328 -6.31 -1.25 5.36
N VAL A 329 -7.47 -1.35 4.73
CA VAL A 329 -7.60 -1.63 3.28
C VAL A 329 -7.81 -0.31 2.57
N PHE A 330 -7.13 -0.13 1.44
CA PHE A 330 -7.41 0.94 0.47
C PHE A 330 -8.03 0.32 -0.77
N GLY A 331 -9.13 0.91 -1.22
CA GLY A 331 -9.88 0.45 -2.38
C GLY A 331 -10.17 1.56 -3.38
N VAL A 332 -10.41 1.16 -4.62
CA VAL A 332 -10.93 2.01 -5.69
C VAL A 332 -12.10 1.28 -6.37
N THR A 333 -13.00 2.04 -7.00
CA THR A 333 -14.16 1.52 -7.74
C THR A 333 -14.16 2.00 -9.19
N GLY A 334 -15.14 1.55 -9.99
CA GLY A 334 -15.39 2.06 -11.33
C GLY A 334 -14.26 1.75 -12.32
N HIS A 335 -14.13 2.64 -13.31
CA HIS A 335 -13.07 2.60 -14.33
C HIS A 335 -11.65 2.48 -13.74
N THR A 336 -11.36 3.13 -12.60
CA THR A 336 -10.05 3.06 -11.93
C THR A 336 -9.74 1.65 -11.44
N ALA A 337 -10.74 0.94 -10.90
CA ALA A 337 -10.60 -0.45 -10.50
C ALA A 337 -10.40 -1.38 -11.70
N ALA A 338 -11.18 -1.19 -12.76
CA ALA A 338 -11.03 -1.96 -14.00
C ALA A 338 -9.63 -1.80 -14.61
N GLY A 339 -9.12 -0.57 -14.69
CA GLY A 339 -7.75 -0.29 -15.17
C GLY A 339 -6.67 -0.94 -14.29
N ALA A 340 -6.86 -0.98 -12.98
CA ALA A 340 -5.94 -1.71 -12.09
C ALA A 340 -5.91 -3.21 -12.40
N HIS A 341 -7.07 -3.83 -12.67
CA HIS A 341 -7.17 -5.25 -13.06
C HIS A 341 -6.53 -5.54 -14.42
N GLU A 342 -6.69 -4.64 -15.39
CA GLU A 342 -6.02 -4.73 -16.70
C GLU A 342 -4.50 -4.68 -16.53
N ASN A 343 -3.98 -3.70 -15.80
CA ASN A 343 -2.57 -3.60 -15.43
C ASN A 343 -2.08 -4.86 -14.70
N GLY A 344 -2.91 -5.41 -13.81
CA GLY A 344 -2.62 -6.64 -13.08
C GLY A 344 -2.51 -7.85 -14.01
N THR A 345 -3.35 -7.93 -15.04
CA THR A 345 -3.32 -9.00 -16.04
C THR A 345 -2.01 -8.96 -16.83
N TRP A 346 -1.60 -7.78 -17.31
CA TRP A 346 -0.31 -7.60 -17.99
C TRP A 346 0.88 -7.95 -17.11
N LEU A 347 0.85 -7.59 -15.83
CA LEU A 347 1.91 -7.94 -14.89
C LEU A 347 2.01 -9.45 -14.68
N MET A 348 0.87 -10.14 -14.56
CA MET A 348 0.83 -11.60 -14.42
C MET A 348 1.34 -12.31 -15.69
N GLU A 349 1.03 -11.81 -16.87
CA GLU A 349 1.57 -12.31 -18.14
C GLU A 349 3.10 -12.17 -18.20
N LEU A 350 3.65 -11.01 -17.81
CA LEU A 350 5.10 -10.82 -17.72
C LEU A 350 5.76 -11.76 -16.70
N CYS A 351 5.11 -12.01 -15.57
CA CYS A 351 5.59 -12.98 -14.57
C CYS A 351 5.59 -14.41 -15.12
N GLN A 352 4.60 -14.76 -15.94
CA GLN A 352 4.52 -16.07 -16.60
C GLN A 352 5.60 -16.22 -17.68
N GLU A 353 5.78 -15.21 -18.55
CA GLU A 353 6.86 -15.19 -19.54
C GLU A 353 8.24 -15.42 -18.90
N PHE A 354 8.48 -14.81 -17.73
CA PHE A 354 9.69 -15.04 -16.96
C PHE A 354 9.81 -16.49 -16.51
N SER A 355 8.74 -17.06 -15.97
CA SER A 355 8.73 -18.44 -15.47
C SER A 355 9.06 -19.42 -16.59
N ASP A 356 8.51 -19.20 -17.79
CA ASP A 356 8.78 -19.99 -18.98
C ASP A 356 10.22 -19.83 -19.47
N LEU A 357 10.75 -18.60 -19.44
CA LEU A 357 12.13 -18.31 -19.81
C LEU A 357 13.14 -19.00 -18.89
N VAL A 358 12.88 -19.04 -17.58
CA VAL A 358 13.71 -19.78 -16.63
C VAL A 358 13.60 -21.28 -16.84
N ALA A 359 12.39 -21.78 -17.07
CA ALA A 359 12.16 -23.21 -17.33
C ALA A 359 12.91 -23.70 -18.57
N SER A 360 13.05 -22.85 -19.60
CA SER A 360 13.80 -23.18 -20.83
C SER A 360 15.32 -23.36 -20.62
N GLN A 361 15.86 -22.89 -19.49
CA GLN A 361 17.31 -22.87 -19.17
C GLN A 361 18.22 -22.26 -20.26
N SER A 362 17.65 -21.55 -21.22
CA SER A 362 18.35 -21.03 -22.40
C SER A 362 18.53 -19.52 -22.36
N CYS A 363 18.26 -18.89 -21.22
CA CYS A 363 18.30 -17.44 -21.04
C CYS A 363 19.64 -16.93 -20.52
N SER A 364 19.98 -15.73 -20.96
CA SER A 364 21.14 -14.99 -20.48
C SER A 364 20.82 -14.18 -19.23
N ALA A 365 21.86 -13.83 -18.46
CA ALA A 365 21.69 -12.95 -17.30
C ALA A 365 21.16 -11.56 -17.69
N ALA A 366 21.49 -11.09 -18.89
CA ALA A 366 21.03 -9.81 -19.42
C ALA A 366 19.52 -9.81 -19.68
N GLU A 367 18.99 -10.83 -20.37
CA GLU A 367 17.55 -10.98 -20.64
C GLU A 367 16.73 -11.08 -19.34
N LEU A 368 17.22 -11.85 -18.36
CA LEU A 368 16.58 -11.95 -17.05
C LEU A 368 16.58 -10.61 -16.30
N THR A 369 17.64 -9.81 -16.44
CA THR A 369 17.74 -8.48 -15.84
C THR A 369 16.73 -7.52 -16.47
N GLU A 370 16.60 -7.53 -17.79
CA GLU A 370 15.63 -6.71 -18.51
C GLU A 370 14.19 -7.02 -18.08
N LYS A 371 13.82 -8.31 -18.03
CA LYS A 371 12.50 -8.74 -17.55
C LYS A 371 12.25 -8.32 -16.10
N SER A 372 13.24 -8.47 -15.22
CA SER A 372 13.15 -8.02 -13.83
C SER A 372 12.94 -6.51 -13.71
N GLN A 373 13.64 -5.71 -14.51
CA GLN A 373 13.47 -4.26 -14.53
C GLN A 373 12.07 -3.88 -15.01
N ARG A 374 11.53 -4.56 -16.02
CA ARG A 374 10.18 -4.29 -16.53
C ARG A 374 9.09 -4.59 -15.50
N ILE A 375 9.17 -5.75 -14.83
CA ILE A 375 8.23 -6.10 -13.74
C ILE A 375 8.33 -5.07 -12.61
N LYS A 376 9.55 -4.69 -12.22
CA LYS A 376 9.77 -3.67 -11.19
C LYS A 376 9.19 -2.31 -11.59
N GLN A 377 9.37 -1.88 -12.83
CA GLN A 377 8.79 -0.63 -13.33
C GLN A 377 7.27 -0.62 -13.20
N MET A 378 6.60 -1.71 -13.58
CA MET A 378 5.14 -1.83 -13.41
C MET A 378 4.72 -1.78 -11.95
N LEU A 379 5.43 -2.49 -11.06
CA LEU A 379 5.17 -2.43 -9.62
C LEU A 379 5.30 -1.00 -9.07
N ASP A 380 6.27 -0.22 -9.55
CA ASP A 380 6.54 1.12 -9.03
C ASP A 380 5.58 2.19 -9.58
N THR A 381 5.02 2.01 -10.77
CA THR A 381 4.28 3.06 -11.50
C THR A 381 2.79 2.80 -11.64
N GLU A 382 2.38 1.54 -11.77
CA GLU A 382 1.00 1.19 -12.07
C GLU A 382 0.17 1.00 -10.80
N LEU A 383 -1.11 1.37 -10.89
CA LEU A 383 -2.12 0.93 -9.94
C LEU A 383 -2.43 -0.55 -10.21
N LEU A 384 -2.39 -1.37 -9.15
CA LEU A 384 -2.46 -2.82 -9.24
C LEU A 384 -3.29 -3.37 -8.07
N PRO A 385 -4.01 -4.49 -8.26
CA PRO A 385 -4.56 -5.24 -7.15
C PRO A 385 -3.46 -5.66 -6.19
N HIS A 386 -3.73 -5.54 -4.89
CA HIS A 386 -2.75 -5.79 -3.84
C HIS A 386 -2.15 -7.19 -3.95
N TYR A 387 -2.97 -8.22 -4.20
CA TYR A 387 -2.51 -9.59 -4.34
C TYR A 387 -1.60 -9.80 -5.56
N VAL A 388 -1.80 -9.04 -6.65
CA VAL A 388 -0.94 -9.07 -7.85
C VAL A 388 0.39 -8.39 -7.56
N ARG A 389 0.37 -7.23 -6.89
CA ARG A 389 1.57 -6.51 -6.45
C ARG A 389 2.44 -7.37 -5.55
N ASP A 390 1.84 -8.07 -4.59
CA ASP A 390 2.53 -9.00 -3.71
C ASP A 390 3.14 -10.19 -4.48
N HIS A 391 2.40 -10.75 -5.44
CA HIS A 391 2.92 -11.81 -6.32
C HIS A 391 4.10 -11.32 -7.16
N GLY A 392 3.97 -10.19 -7.86
CA GLY A 392 5.02 -9.61 -8.68
C GLY A 392 6.28 -9.28 -7.87
N SER A 393 6.13 -8.78 -6.64
CA SER A 393 7.27 -8.51 -5.74
C SER A 393 8.03 -9.80 -5.40
N SER A 394 7.32 -10.89 -5.10
CA SER A 394 7.92 -12.20 -4.87
C SER A 394 8.63 -12.77 -6.11
N VAL A 395 8.06 -12.53 -7.30
CA VAL A 395 8.68 -12.90 -8.58
C VAL A 395 9.97 -12.12 -8.80
N VAL A 396 10.02 -10.81 -8.52
CA VAL A 396 11.24 -9.99 -8.61
C VAL A 396 12.35 -10.48 -7.67
N GLU A 397 12.01 -10.83 -6.43
CA GLU A 397 12.98 -11.40 -5.49
C GLU A 397 13.58 -12.72 -5.99
N THR A 398 12.72 -13.58 -6.55
CA THR A 398 13.13 -14.85 -7.14
C THR A 398 14.02 -14.62 -8.37
N LEU A 399 13.62 -13.68 -9.23
CA LEU A 399 14.36 -13.22 -10.41
C LEU A 399 15.79 -12.80 -10.07
N ALA A 400 15.97 -12.02 -9.01
CA ALA A 400 17.28 -11.55 -8.60
C ALA A 400 18.24 -12.73 -8.28
N GLN A 401 17.71 -13.81 -7.70
CA GLN A 401 18.48 -15.03 -7.41
C GLN A 401 18.88 -15.75 -8.71
N TYR A 402 17.96 -15.88 -9.67
CA TYR A 402 18.23 -16.50 -10.97
C TYR A 402 19.24 -15.69 -11.79
N VAL A 403 19.08 -14.36 -11.87
CA VAL A 403 20.02 -13.45 -12.54
C VAL A 403 21.43 -13.66 -11.98
N ALA A 404 21.60 -13.65 -10.66
CA ALA A 404 22.89 -13.84 -10.01
C ALA A 404 23.50 -15.23 -10.32
N ALA A 405 22.67 -16.27 -10.29
CA ALA A 405 23.10 -17.64 -10.60
C ALA A 405 23.52 -17.79 -12.07
N THR A 406 22.73 -17.28 -13.01
CA THR A 406 23.02 -17.33 -14.45
C THR A 406 24.25 -16.51 -14.79
N ALA A 407 24.37 -15.28 -14.26
CA ALA A 407 25.55 -14.44 -14.47
C ALA A 407 26.84 -15.13 -13.97
N ASN A 408 26.77 -15.84 -12.84
CA ASN A 408 27.91 -16.59 -12.33
C ASN A 408 28.27 -17.79 -13.22
N ARG A 409 27.27 -18.50 -13.79
CA ARG A 409 27.50 -19.60 -14.74
C ARG A 409 28.12 -19.09 -16.04
N GLU A 410 27.59 -18.01 -16.61
CA GLU A 410 28.12 -17.37 -17.81
C GLU A 410 29.57 -16.91 -17.60
N ARG A 411 29.86 -16.25 -16.47
CA ARG A 411 31.20 -15.82 -16.12
C ARG A 411 32.18 -17.00 -16.00
N GLN A 412 31.74 -18.11 -15.40
CA GLN A 412 32.53 -19.34 -15.31
C GLN A 412 32.78 -19.97 -16.69
N ALA A 413 31.76 -20.01 -17.55
CA ALA A 413 31.88 -20.53 -18.91
C ALA A 413 32.81 -19.66 -19.77
N GLN A 414 32.71 -18.32 -19.64
CA GLN A 414 33.59 -17.37 -20.32
C GLN A 414 35.04 -17.57 -19.87
N MET A 415 35.29 -17.64 -18.56
CA MET A 415 36.61 -17.93 -18.02
C MET A 415 37.17 -19.23 -18.60
N ARG A 416 36.39 -20.32 -18.56
CA ARG A 416 36.85 -21.61 -19.09
C ARG A 416 37.26 -21.51 -20.56
N ARG A 417 36.45 -20.85 -21.40
CA ARG A 417 36.78 -20.61 -22.81
C ARG A 417 38.07 -19.81 -22.96
N THR A 418 38.25 -18.73 -22.19
CA THR A 418 39.49 -17.95 -22.19
C THR A 418 40.71 -18.83 -21.88
N VAL A 419 40.63 -19.70 -20.87
CA VAL A 419 41.74 -20.60 -20.52
C VAL A 419 42.00 -21.64 -21.61
N GLU A 420 40.95 -22.24 -22.19
CA GLU A 420 41.07 -23.19 -23.31
C GLU A 420 41.70 -22.52 -24.55
N ASP A 421 41.31 -21.29 -24.88
CA ASP A 421 41.89 -20.52 -25.97
C ASP A 421 43.36 -20.16 -25.72
N LEU A 422 43.71 -19.77 -24.49
CA LEU A 422 45.11 -19.52 -24.09
C LEU A 422 45.98 -20.77 -24.25
N LEU A 423 45.46 -21.94 -23.84
CA LEU A 423 46.14 -23.22 -24.02
C LEU A 423 46.35 -23.57 -25.50
N ARG A 424 45.33 -23.31 -26.35
CA ARG A 424 45.41 -23.52 -27.81
C ARG A 424 46.44 -22.60 -28.47
N CYS A 425 46.37 -21.30 -28.17
CA CYS A 425 47.30 -20.30 -28.71
C CYS A 425 48.74 -20.53 -28.23
N SER A 426 48.92 -21.07 -27.02
CA SER A 426 50.22 -21.35 -26.41
C SER A 426 50.65 -22.82 -26.57
N SER A 427 50.24 -23.47 -27.67
CA SER A 427 50.47 -24.90 -27.91
C SER A 427 51.94 -25.34 -27.77
N HIS A 428 52.87 -24.49 -28.20
CA HIS A 428 54.32 -24.77 -28.19
C HIS A 428 55.04 -24.27 -26.91
N ALA A 429 54.37 -23.49 -26.06
CA ALA A 429 54.96 -22.99 -24.83
C ALA A 429 55.00 -24.10 -23.76
N PRO A 430 56.07 -24.17 -22.94
CA PRO A 430 56.19 -25.17 -21.87
C PRO A 430 55.17 -24.97 -20.73
N PHE A 431 54.62 -23.76 -20.58
CA PHE A 431 53.58 -23.41 -19.59
C PHE A 431 52.80 -22.18 -20.05
N VAL A 432 51.70 -21.85 -19.34
CA VAL A 432 50.91 -20.63 -19.55
C VAL A 432 50.84 -19.82 -18.25
N VAL A 433 51.11 -18.52 -18.32
CA VAL A 433 50.79 -17.55 -17.26
C VAL A 433 49.89 -16.47 -17.86
N HIS A 434 48.80 -16.13 -17.18
CA HIS A 434 47.88 -15.10 -17.65
C HIS A 434 47.26 -14.31 -16.50
N SER A 435 47.36 -12.98 -16.58
CA SER A 435 46.63 -12.06 -15.72
C SER A 435 45.16 -11.95 -16.12
N THR A 436 44.26 -11.98 -15.13
CA THR A 436 42.82 -12.00 -15.34
C THR A 436 42.05 -11.18 -14.30
N LYS A 437 40.84 -10.75 -14.67
CA LYS A 437 39.94 -9.96 -13.80
C LYS A 437 39.04 -10.81 -12.92
N PHE A 438 39.09 -12.14 -13.05
CA PHE A 438 38.24 -13.04 -12.28
C PHE A 438 38.79 -13.26 -10.87
N ASP A 439 37.90 -13.54 -9.91
CA ASP A 439 38.30 -13.77 -8.52
C ASP A 439 38.94 -15.16 -8.31
N GLY A 440 39.55 -15.35 -7.13
CA GLY A 440 40.21 -16.61 -6.77
C GLY A 440 39.32 -17.85 -6.82
N LYS A 441 38.03 -17.73 -6.44
CA LYS A 441 37.09 -18.86 -6.44
C LYS A 441 36.73 -19.26 -7.88
N GLN A 442 36.55 -18.27 -8.75
CA GLN A 442 36.27 -18.47 -10.17
C GLN A 442 37.46 -19.14 -10.88
N MET A 443 38.69 -18.69 -10.61
CA MET A 443 39.92 -19.30 -11.14
C MET A 443 40.06 -20.76 -10.71
N ILE A 444 39.87 -21.06 -9.41
CA ILE A 444 39.90 -22.43 -8.89
C ILE A 444 38.91 -23.32 -9.65
N LYS A 445 37.65 -22.89 -9.77
CA LYS A 445 36.62 -23.71 -10.39
C LYS A 445 36.89 -23.98 -11.88
N ALA A 446 37.39 -22.97 -12.61
CA ALA A 446 37.77 -23.13 -14.01
C ALA A 446 38.93 -24.12 -14.19
N LEU A 447 39.98 -23.99 -13.37
CA LEU A 447 41.15 -24.86 -13.43
C LEU A 447 40.91 -26.26 -12.83
N SER A 448 39.97 -26.39 -11.91
CA SER A 448 39.58 -27.68 -11.31
C SER A 448 39.02 -28.65 -12.36
N SER A 449 38.29 -28.12 -13.34
CA SER A 449 37.57 -28.88 -14.37
C SER A 449 38.31 -28.93 -15.72
N LEU A 450 39.57 -28.48 -15.76
CA LEU A 450 40.38 -28.41 -16.97
C LEU A 450 41.50 -29.45 -16.96
N GLU A 451 41.59 -30.25 -18.02
CA GLU A 451 42.75 -31.10 -18.29
C GLU A 451 43.83 -30.26 -19.00
N ALA A 452 44.67 -29.60 -18.22
CA ALA A 452 45.56 -28.56 -18.74
C ALA A 452 46.70 -29.08 -19.64
N GLY A 453 47.06 -30.37 -19.57
CA GLY A 453 48.14 -31.01 -20.36
C GLY A 453 49.56 -30.44 -20.14
N LYS A 454 49.68 -29.23 -19.58
CA LYS A 454 50.88 -28.47 -19.25
C LYS A 454 50.60 -27.58 -18.02
N PRO A 455 51.64 -27.05 -17.35
CA PRO A 455 51.46 -26.10 -16.25
C PRO A 455 50.71 -24.82 -16.67
N VAL A 456 49.73 -24.39 -15.89
CA VAL A 456 48.95 -23.16 -16.11
C VAL A 456 48.89 -22.35 -14.83
N ALA A 457 49.13 -21.05 -14.89
CA ALA A 457 48.98 -20.12 -13.78
C ALA A 457 48.07 -18.95 -14.17
N LEU A 458 47.01 -18.72 -13.40
CA LEU A 458 46.15 -17.54 -13.51
C LEU A 458 46.46 -16.60 -12.36
N VAL A 459 46.64 -15.32 -12.68
CA VAL A 459 46.96 -14.26 -11.72
C VAL A 459 45.83 -13.25 -11.71
N SER A 460 45.28 -12.92 -10.54
CA SER A 460 44.29 -11.86 -10.38
C SER A 460 44.75 -10.87 -9.32
N CYS A 461 44.85 -9.59 -9.71
CA CYS A 461 45.33 -8.53 -8.83
C CYS A 461 44.20 -7.55 -8.49
N GLU A 462 43.95 -7.37 -7.20
CA GLU A 462 43.11 -6.31 -6.64
C GLU A 462 44.00 -5.27 -5.93
N LYS A 463 43.43 -4.10 -5.59
CA LYS A 463 44.17 -2.96 -5.01
C LYS A 463 45.03 -3.29 -3.79
N LYS A 464 44.66 -4.29 -2.98
CA LYS A 464 45.34 -4.65 -1.72
C LYS A 464 45.67 -6.14 -1.58
N SER A 465 45.39 -6.93 -2.60
CA SER A 465 45.60 -8.38 -2.57
C SER A 465 45.67 -8.94 -3.97
N ALA A 466 46.41 -10.02 -4.13
CA ALA A 466 46.41 -10.79 -5.36
C ALA A 466 46.19 -12.26 -5.06
N VAL A 467 45.58 -12.97 -6.00
CA VAL A 467 45.38 -14.41 -5.95
C VAL A 467 46.03 -15.01 -7.18
N VAL A 468 46.87 -16.02 -6.96
CA VAL A 468 47.44 -16.85 -8.02
C VAL A 468 46.87 -18.25 -7.88
N VAL A 469 46.37 -18.83 -8.97
CA VAL A 469 45.90 -20.21 -9.00
C VAL A 469 46.65 -20.96 -10.09
N MET A 470 47.32 -22.04 -9.73
CA MET A 470 48.17 -22.82 -10.62
C MET A 470 47.68 -24.26 -10.72
N VAL A 471 47.71 -24.82 -11.94
CA VAL A 471 47.64 -26.25 -12.21
C VAL A 471 49.03 -26.73 -12.56
N LEU A 472 49.51 -27.73 -11.81
CA LEU A 472 50.86 -28.28 -11.93
C LEU A 472 50.83 -29.82 -12.05
N PRO A 473 51.84 -30.43 -12.69
CA PRO A 473 51.98 -31.89 -12.75
C PRO A 473 52.01 -32.54 -11.35
N LYS A 474 51.51 -33.78 -11.25
CA LYS A 474 51.43 -34.54 -9.98
C LYS A 474 52.76 -34.67 -9.24
N GLU A 475 53.86 -34.69 -9.98
CA GLU A 475 55.22 -34.96 -9.49
C GLU A 475 55.86 -33.76 -8.78
N GLN A 476 55.25 -32.57 -8.81
CA GLN A 476 55.79 -31.37 -8.18
C GLN A 476 55.39 -31.28 -6.68
N PRO A 477 56.33 -31.37 -5.71
CA PRO A 477 56.01 -31.31 -4.28
C PRO A 477 55.51 -29.92 -3.86
N ALA A 478 54.50 -29.87 -2.98
CA ALA A 478 53.78 -28.63 -2.63
C ALA A 478 54.70 -27.65 -1.93
N ASP A 479 55.56 -28.19 -1.07
CA ASP A 479 56.50 -27.44 -0.26
C ASP A 479 57.55 -26.74 -1.13
N LYS A 480 58.00 -27.38 -2.21
CA LYS A 480 58.94 -26.77 -3.17
C LYS A 480 58.31 -25.57 -3.89
N ILE A 481 57.07 -25.70 -4.34
CA ILE A 481 56.32 -24.62 -4.99
C ILE A 481 56.11 -23.46 -4.01
N GLN A 482 55.71 -23.76 -2.77
CA GLN A 482 55.54 -22.78 -1.72
C GLN A 482 56.84 -22.02 -1.41
N THR A 483 57.98 -22.72 -1.30
CA THR A 483 59.29 -22.10 -1.09
C THR A 483 59.68 -21.19 -2.25
N MET A 484 59.58 -21.67 -3.50
CA MET A 484 59.93 -20.88 -4.69
C MET A 484 59.08 -19.61 -4.82
N LEU A 485 57.78 -19.70 -4.51
CA LEU A 485 56.90 -18.52 -4.53
C LEU A 485 57.20 -17.57 -3.37
N THR A 486 57.51 -18.08 -2.19
CA THR A 486 57.88 -17.25 -1.04
C THR A 486 59.19 -16.49 -1.30
N GLU A 487 60.17 -17.14 -1.93
CA GLU A 487 61.44 -16.54 -2.35
C GLU A 487 61.26 -15.54 -3.50
N ALA A 488 60.46 -15.89 -4.51
CA ALA A 488 60.23 -15.03 -5.67
C ALA A 488 59.43 -13.77 -5.34
N ILE A 489 58.48 -13.87 -4.40
CA ILE A 489 57.62 -12.75 -3.97
C ILE A 489 58.34 -11.90 -2.91
N GLY A 490 59.16 -12.48 -2.02
CA GLY A 490 59.99 -11.68 -1.10
C GLY A 490 59.23 -10.89 -0.02
N GLY A 491 59.98 -10.24 0.88
CA GLY A 491 59.55 -9.73 2.19
C GLY A 491 58.44 -8.66 2.26
N SER A 492 57.89 -8.51 3.46
CA SER A 492 56.73 -7.68 3.93
C SER A 492 55.32 -8.12 3.49
N HIS A 493 55.18 -8.97 2.47
CA HIS A 493 53.89 -9.48 2.03
C HIS A 493 53.46 -10.73 2.79
N GLN A 494 52.19 -10.78 3.22
CA GLN A 494 51.63 -11.97 3.84
C GLN A 494 51.14 -12.95 2.77
N LEU A 495 51.72 -14.15 2.77
CA LEU A 495 51.43 -15.22 1.83
C LEU A 495 50.63 -16.33 2.50
N LYS A 496 49.58 -16.78 1.82
CA LYS A 496 48.82 -17.98 2.21
C LYS A 496 48.73 -18.92 1.03
N VAL A 497 49.34 -20.10 1.17
CA VAL A 497 49.31 -21.16 0.15
C VAL A 497 48.33 -22.25 0.57
N LYS A 498 47.51 -22.72 -0.37
CA LYS A 498 46.64 -23.90 -0.22
C LYS A 498 46.86 -24.81 -1.42
N SER A 499 47.01 -26.11 -1.19
CA SER A 499 47.10 -27.11 -2.26
C SER A 499 45.93 -28.06 -2.17
N THR A 500 45.34 -28.36 -3.32
CA THR A 500 44.32 -29.40 -3.51
C THR A 500 44.65 -30.20 -4.76
N VAL A 501 43.77 -31.13 -5.13
CA VAL A 501 43.84 -31.91 -6.36
C VAL A 501 42.61 -31.58 -7.20
N ASN A 502 42.76 -31.45 -8.52
CA ASN A 502 41.66 -31.20 -9.43
C ASN A 502 40.95 -32.49 -9.89
N ASP A 503 39.91 -32.36 -10.71
CA ASP A 503 39.06 -33.48 -11.14
C ASP A 503 39.82 -34.54 -11.96
N TYR A 504 40.98 -34.17 -12.53
CA TYR A 504 41.87 -35.02 -13.32
C TYR A 504 43.07 -35.55 -12.51
N GLY A 505 43.08 -35.32 -11.19
CA GLY A 505 44.17 -35.74 -10.33
C GLY A 505 45.41 -34.84 -10.38
N THR A 506 45.43 -33.77 -11.18
CA THR A 506 46.57 -32.82 -11.21
C THR A 506 46.52 -31.87 -10.02
N LYS A 507 47.67 -31.31 -9.67
CA LYS A 507 47.81 -30.50 -8.46
C LYS A 507 47.33 -29.08 -8.70
N LEU A 508 46.42 -28.61 -7.85
CA LEU A 508 45.92 -27.25 -7.87
C LEU A 508 46.50 -26.48 -6.67
N VAL A 509 47.18 -25.37 -6.93
CA VAL A 509 47.81 -24.53 -5.89
C VAL A 509 47.22 -23.13 -5.93
N GLN A 510 46.61 -22.70 -4.83
CA GLN A 510 46.14 -21.34 -4.62
C GLN A 510 47.12 -20.58 -3.73
N VAL A 511 47.54 -19.40 -4.15
CA VAL A 511 48.36 -18.46 -3.40
C VAL A 511 47.57 -17.18 -3.21
N THR A 512 47.43 -16.72 -1.98
CA THR A 512 46.89 -15.38 -1.67
C THR A 512 48.02 -14.51 -1.15
N VAL A 513 48.23 -13.38 -1.81
CA VAL A 513 49.23 -12.37 -1.46
C VAL A 513 48.49 -11.13 -0.95
N LYS A 514 48.85 -10.64 0.24
CA LYS A 514 48.36 -9.34 0.75
C LYS A 514 49.45 -8.29 0.68
N GLY A 515 49.14 -7.13 0.11
CA GLY A 515 50.11 -6.05 -0.12
C GLY A 515 49.56 -4.92 -0.98
N THR A 516 50.25 -3.79 -1.00
CA THR A 516 50.00 -2.66 -1.92
C THR A 516 50.90 -2.78 -3.15
N ASP A 517 50.46 -2.26 -4.31
CA ASP A 517 51.23 -2.25 -5.58
C ASP A 517 51.64 -3.63 -6.12
N LEU A 518 50.67 -4.55 -6.19
CA LEU A 518 50.89 -5.93 -6.67
C LEU A 518 50.68 -6.12 -8.19
N SER A 519 50.27 -5.10 -8.94
CA SER A 519 50.00 -5.22 -10.39
C SER A 519 51.28 -5.23 -11.22
N ASP A 520 51.28 -6.01 -12.32
CA ASP A 520 52.37 -6.26 -13.28
C ASP A 520 53.62 -6.98 -12.73
N TRP A 521 54.06 -6.67 -11.51
CA TRP A 521 55.20 -7.32 -10.87
C TRP A 521 54.93 -8.81 -10.53
N LEU A 522 53.72 -9.13 -10.05
CA LEU A 522 53.41 -10.49 -9.62
C LEU A 522 53.35 -11.49 -10.78
N GLU A 523 52.86 -11.06 -11.95
CA GLU A 523 52.82 -11.91 -13.15
C GLU A 523 54.24 -12.30 -13.61
N HIS A 524 55.18 -11.36 -13.56
CA HIS A 524 56.59 -11.63 -13.86
C HIS A 524 57.20 -12.63 -12.87
N LYS A 525 56.95 -12.45 -11.56
CA LYS A 525 57.44 -13.39 -10.53
C LYS A 525 56.86 -14.78 -10.67
N VAL A 526 55.57 -14.89 -10.98
CA VAL A 526 54.94 -16.18 -11.28
C VAL A 526 55.55 -16.80 -12.53
N THR A 527 55.85 -16.01 -13.57
CA THR A 527 56.52 -16.48 -14.78
C THR A 527 57.94 -17.00 -14.52
N ASP A 528 58.72 -16.33 -13.67
CA ASP A 528 60.06 -16.80 -13.26
C ASP A 528 59.99 -18.16 -12.54
N VAL A 529 59.00 -18.32 -11.65
CA VAL A 529 58.76 -19.57 -10.93
C VAL A 529 58.34 -20.68 -11.90
N MET A 530 57.40 -20.41 -12.81
CA MET A 530 56.94 -21.38 -13.80
C MET A 530 58.05 -21.80 -14.77
N THR A 531 58.92 -20.85 -15.17
CA THR A 531 60.11 -21.13 -15.97
C THR A 531 61.05 -22.08 -15.24
N SER A 532 61.31 -21.82 -13.95
CA SER A 532 62.16 -22.66 -13.11
C SER A 532 61.57 -24.04 -12.83
N LEU A 533 60.24 -24.18 -12.84
CA LEU A 533 59.54 -25.47 -12.71
C LEU A 533 59.51 -26.26 -14.02
N SER A 534 59.65 -25.59 -15.16
CA SER A 534 59.65 -26.21 -16.50
C SER A 534 61.03 -26.69 -16.98
N ARG A 535 62.11 -26.19 -16.35
CA ARG A 535 63.49 -26.67 -16.52
C ARG A 535 63.74 -27.82 -15.56
#